data_AF-A0AAW9YC27-F1
#
_entry.id   AF-A0AAW9YC27-F1
#
_cell.length_a   1.000
_cell.length_b   1.000
_cell.length_c   1.000
_cell.angle_alpha   90.00
_cell.angle_beta   90.00
_cell.angle_gamma   90.00
#
_symmetry.space_group_name_H-M   'P 1'
#
loop_
_entity.id
_entity.type
_entity.pdbx_description
1 polymer ?
#
loop_
_entity_poly.entity_id
_entity_poly.type
_entity_poly.pdbx_seq_one_letter_code
_entity_poly.pdbx_strand_id
1 'polypeptide(L)'
;MRTDTPDMMTTQIKVTPLQHGIAGLVFAIDSPRAEEITLFASSMLKLSGWALHNKKSVDIVLRHRHGENTFRCNRVRTDVSKKRDMDADALCGFLIPITFSGGFDVGFIVENKVAWGARVDVFPAAKILFGKSGHLFLDNDNNNSVAQFIGQTLISDECLSLWQAYFSALNQCVDNRRTRRVFMLAPAKELVLPHYYPHPKADITPVEQFLVHFQREGIMYPKDVLSDAGDATYSKQDTHWTDYGAGIAVDHMLCKLGLSLEEPFPFTFHIIKEAGDLGVKLSVPRDQTLMKADFYPALQHLAFDNRLKSRGLIQVFQHPEAPLAHSVVVFGDSFAYNMIPYLANAFAKVVYVLSGASIDDEIVAHEQPDLVICEITTRFLVQAPESNYSVSHDCKRKILTLSALERADYLHTLQTSNQKHAFYIQKTIAELDAPKLPSLTE
;
A
#
# COMPACT_ATOMS: atom_id res chain seq x y z
N MET A 1 -8.51 19.59 8.08
CA MET A 1 -9.79 19.02 7.61
C MET A 1 -9.53 18.42 6.24
N ARG A 2 -9.64 17.10 6.09
CA ARG A 2 -9.62 16.46 4.77
C ARG A 2 -10.87 16.93 4.02
N THR A 3 -10.69 17.50 2.84
CA THR A 3 -11.76 17.53 1.84
C THR A 3 -11.83 16.11 1.28
N ASP A 4 -12.87 15.36 1.64
CA ASP A 4 -13.17 14.06 1.04
C ASP A 4 -13.52 14.29 -0.45
N THR A 5 -12.51 14.30 -1.30
CA THR A 5 -12.71 14.01 -2.72
C THR A 5 -13.32 12.60 -2.80
N PRO A 6 -14.44 12.40 -3.51
CA PRO A 6 -15.07 11.09 -3.58
C PRO A 6 -14.08 10.08 -4.15
N ASP A 7 -13.72 9.07 -3.36
CA ASP A 7 -12.80 8.00 -3.76
C ASP A 7 -13.35 7.33 -5.04
N MET A 8 -12.71 7.64 -6.16
CA MET A 8 -12.88 6.87 -7.39
C MET A 8 -12.16 5.54 -7.18
N MET A 9 -12.90 4.43 -7.27
CA MET A 9 -12.32 3.09 -7.18
C MET A 9 -12.38 2.42 -8.54
N THR A 10 -11.22 2.13 -9.11
CA THR A 10 -11.12 1.18 -10.21
C THR A 10 -11.54 -0.19 -9.69
N THR A 11 -12.55 -0.77 -10.31
CA THR A 11 -13.20 -2.01 -9.88
C THR A 11 -13.13 -3.02 -11.00
N GLN A 12 -12.75 -4.25 -10.68
CA GLN A 12 -12.81 -5.37 -11.62
C GLN A 12 -14.08 -6.17 -11.39
N ILE A 13 -14.78 -6.47 -12.48
CA ILE A 13 -15.98 -7.30 -12.47
C ILE A 13 -15.65 -8.66 -13.08
N LYS A 14 -16.01 -9.72 -12.38
CA LYS A 14 -15.95 -11.09 -12.88
C LYS A 14 -17.36 -11.68 -12.88
N VAL A 15 -17.80 -12.20 -14.02
CA VAL A 15 -19.08 -12.91 -14.15
C VAL A 15 -18.80 -14.39 -14.35
N THR A 16 -19.18 -15.20 -13.38
CA THR A 16 -19.01 -16.65 -13.39
C THR A 16 -20.35 -17.33 -13.65
N PRO A 17 -20.55 -18.02 -14.78
CA PRO A 17 -21.77 -18.80 -15.02
C PRO A 17 -21.91 -19.92 -13.99
N LEU A 18 -23.15 -20.17 -13.53
CA LEU A 18 -23.48 -21.26 -12.61
C LEU A 18 -24.35 -22.30 -13.31
N GLN A 19 -24.14 -23.58 -12.99
CA GLN A 19 -25.00 -24.65 -13.48
C GLN A 19 -26.29 -24.72 -12.63
N HIS A 20 -27.45 -24.65 -13.29
CA HIS A 20 -28.76 -24.66 -12.61
C HIS A 20 -29.54 -25.98 -12.78
N GLY A 21 -29.22 -26.81 -13.79
CA GLY A 21 -29.84 -28.14 -14.00
C GLY A 21 -31.33 -28.15 -14.38
N ILE A 22 -31.98 -26.99 -14.51
CA ILE A 22 -33.41 -26.88 -14.87
C ILE A 22 -33.60 -26.95 -16.39
N ALA A 23 -34.28 -27.99 -16.85
CA ALA A 23 -34.65 -28.15 -18.26
C ALA A 23 -35.62 -27.04 -18.71
N GLY A 24 -35.43 -26.51 -19.92
CA GLY A 24 -36.31 -25.50 -20.50
C GLY A 24 -36.09 -24.06 -19.98
N LEU A 25 -35.22 -23.86 -18.98
CA LEU A 25 -34.74 -22.53 -18.56
C LEU A 25 -33.59 -22.09 -19.47
N VAL A 26 -33.73 -20.95 -20.13
CA VAL A 26 -32.71 -20.31 -20.96
C VAL A 26 -32.62 -18.83 -20.60
N PHE A 27 -31.41 -18.32 -20.48
CA PHE A 27 -31.16 -16.92 -20.11
C PHE A 27 -29.83 -16.43 -20.67
N ALA A 28 -29.64 -15.11 -20.65
CA ALA A 28 -28.34 -14.48 -20.82
C ALA A 28 -28.23 -13.24 -19.92
N ILE A 29 -27.00 -12.98 -19.45
CA ILE A 29 -26.63 -11.73 -18.77
C ILE A 29 -25.80 -10.92 -19.76
N ASP A 30 -26.34 -9.78 -20.19
CA ASP A 30 -25.71 -8.89 -21.17
C ASP A 30 -24.74 -7.88 -20.50
N SER A 31 -25.04 -7.49 -19.26
CA SER A 31 -24.29 -6.57 -18.41
C SER A 31 -24.50 -6.95 -16.94
N PRO A 32 -23.50 -6.83 -16.06
CA PRO A 32 -22.13 -6.42 -16.37
C PRO A 32 -21.38 -7.49 -17.18
N ARG A 33 -20.31 -7.10 -17.88
CA ARG A 33 -19.38 -8.06 -18.49
C ARG A 33 -18.18 -8.27 -17.58
N ALA A 34 -17.37 -9.27 -17.90
CA ALA A 34 -16.06 -9.40 -17.26
C ALA A 34 -15.15 -8.30 -17.80
N GLU A 35 -14.97 -7.22 -17.03
CA GLU A 35 -14.27 -6.00 -17.45
C GLU A 35 -13.79 -5.20 -16.23
N GLU A 36 -12.87 -4.25 -16.45
CA GLU A 36 -12.45 -3.26 -15.47
C GLU A 36 -13.19 -1.95 -15.72
N ILE A 37 -13.78 -1.38 -14.66
CA ILE A 37 -14.56 -0.15 -14.73
C ILE A 37 -14.15 0.77 -13.57
N THR A 38 -13.87 2.03 -13.87
CA THR A 38 -13.70 3.07 -12.84
C THR A 38 -15.07 3.57 -12.40
N LEU A 39 -15.40 3.37 -11.13
CA LEU A 39 -16.68 3.76 -10.54
C LEU A 39 -16.45 4.63 -9.30
N PHE A 40 -17.32 5.60 -9.07
CA PHE A 40 -17.41 6.26 -7.76
C PHE A 40 -17.99 5.27 -6.73
N ALA A 41 -17.63 5.41 -5.45
CA ALA A 41 -18.17 4.58 -4.36
C ALA A 41 -19.71 4.56 -4.28
N SER A 42 -20.39 5.60 -4.79
CA SER A 42 -21.86 5.71 -4.87
C SER A 42 -22.47 5.20 -6.19
N SER A 43 -21.66 4.68 -7.12
CA SER A 43 -22.15 4.25 -8.44
C SER A 43 -23.00 3.00 -8.34
N MET A 44 -24.04 2.92 -9.17
CA MET A 44 -24.83 1.70 -9.33
C MET A 44 -24.33 0.89 -10.52
N LEU A 45 -24.28 -0.43 -10.36
CA LEU A 45 -23.98 -1.35 -11.44
C LEU A 45 -25.24 -1.61 -12.27
N LYS A 46 -25.09 -1.66 -13.59
CA LYS A 46 -26.16 -2.05 -14.50
C LYS A 46 -26.20 -3.57 -14.66
N LEU A 47 -27.23 -4.23 -14.14
CA LEU A 47 -27.57 -5.60 -14.49
C LEU A 47 -28.63 -5.60 -15.61
N SER A 48 -28.31 -6.21 -16.75
CA SER A 48 -29.29 -6.41 -17.82
C SER A 48 -29.13 -7.74 -18.50
N GLY A 49 -30.23 -8.28 -19.00
CA GLY A 49 -30.26 -9.57 -19.66
C GLY A 49 -31.67 -9.96 -20.07
N TRP A 50 -31.88 -11.26 -20.26
CA TRP A 50 -33.19 -11.85 -20.51
C TRP A 50 -33.24 -13.28 -19.96
N ALA A 51 -34.44 -13.76 -19.60
CA ALA A 51 -34.64 -15.10 -19.08
C ALA A 51 -36.03 -15.65 -19.39
N LEU A 52 -36.08 -16.96 -19.71
CA LEU A 52 -37.28 -17.66 -20.12
C LEU A 52 -37.29 -19.09 -19.58
N HIS A 53 -38.44 -19.56 -19.10
CA HIS A 53 -38.71 -20.97 -18.83
C HIS A 53 -39.91 -21.42 -19.67
N ASN A 54 -39.74 -22.42 -20.53
CA ASN A 54 -40.79 -22.94 -21.43
C ASN A 54 -41.52 -21.82 -22.20
N LYS A 55 -40.74 -20.90 -22.81
CA LYS A 55 -41.20 -19.71 -23.55
C LYS A 55 -41.97 -18.67 -22.73
N LYS A 56 -41.94 -18.73 -21.39
CA LYS A 56 -42.54 -17.72 -20.50
C LYS A 56 -41.46 -16.98 -19.73
N SER A 57 -41.69 -15.68 -19.48
CA SER A 57 -40.83 -14.89 -18.61
C SER A 57 -40.80 -15.47 -17.20
N VAL A 58 -39.65 -15.31 -16.54
CA VAL A 58 -39.42 -15.69 -15.15
C VAL A 58 -39.02 -14.47 -14.32
N ASP A 59 -39.24 -14.57 -13.01
CA ASP A 59 -38.77 -13.55 -12.07
C ASP A 59 -37.28 -13.76 -11.78
N ILE A 60 -36.56 -12.66 -11.58
CA ILE A 60 -35.13 -12.61 -11.31
C ILE A 60 -34.94 -12.45 -9.81
N VAL A 61 -34.10 -13.28 -9.21
CA VAL A 61 -33.69 -13.14 -7.80
C VAL A 61 -32.24 -12.68 -7.76
N LEU A 62 -31.98 -11.63 -7.01
CA LEU A 62 -30.63 -11.17 -6.70
C LEU A 62 -30.33 -11.46 -5.24
N ARG A 63 -29.24 -12.20 -4.99
CA ARG A 63 -28.76 -12.46 -3.63
C ARG A 63 -27.50 -11.67 -3.36
N HIS A 64 -27.56 -10.83 -2.34
CA HIS A 64 -26.44 -10.05 -1.82
C HIS A 64 -26.17 -10.45 -0.36
N ARG A 65 -25.07 -9.96 0.23
CA ARG A 65 -24.70 -10.24 1.62
C ARG A 65 -25.78 -9.87 2.66
N HIS A 66 -26.69 -8.96 2.30
CA HIS A 66 -27.71 -8.39 3.20
C HIS A 66 -29.13 -8.92 2.93
N GLY A 67 -29.31 -9.84 1.99
CA GLY A 67 -30.62 -10.41 1.68
C GLY A 67 -30.84 -10.68 0.18
N GLU A 68 -32.06 -11.12 -0.12
CA GLU A 68 -32.52 -11.45 -1.48
C GLU A 68 -33.61 -10.48 -1.94
N ASN A 69 -33.51 -10.01 -3.18
CA ASN A 69 -34.50 -9.14 -3.81
C ASN A 69 -35.03 -9.81 -5.09
N THR A 70 -36.35 -9.74 -5.31
CA THR A 70 -37.00 -10.30 -6.49
C THR A 70 -37.46 -9.20 -7.43
N PHE A 71 -37.20 -9.36 -8.72
CA PHE A 71 -37.54 -8.43 -9.79
C PHE A 71 -38.25 -9.15 -10.92
N ARG A 72 -39.10 -8.44 -11.66
CA ARG A 72 -39.74 -8.95 -12.87
C ARG A 72 -38.99 -8.49 -14.11
N CYS A 73 -39.10 -9.26 -15.19
CA CYS A 73 -38.71 -8.76 -16.51
C CYS A 73 -39.51 -7.49 -16.85
N ASN A 74 -38.81 -6.43 -17.22
CA ASN A 74 -39.34 -5.08 -17.42
C ASN A 74 -39.00 -4.52 -18.81
N ARG A 75 -38.43 -5.33 -19.71
CA ARG A 75 -38.07 -4.93 -21.07
C ARG A 75 -38.54 -5.92 -22.11
N VAL A 76 -39.00 -5.39 -23.23
CA VAL A 76 -39.25 -6.15 -24.46
C VAL A 76 -37.92 -6.44 -25.15
N ARG A 77 -37.73 -7.68 -25.62
CA ARG A 77 -36.52 -8.13 -26.33
C ARG A 77 -36.89 -8.78 -27.65
N THR A 78 -37.15 -7.94 -28.66
CA THR A 78 -37.58 -8.39 -30.00
C THR A 78 -36.57 -9.29 -30.70
N ASP A 79 -35.28 -9.13 -30.41
CA ASP A 79 -34.18 -9.99 -30.87
C ASP A 79 -34.26 -11.41 -30.31
N VAL A 80 -34.76 -11.55 -29.07
CA VAL A 80 -34.99 -12.83 -28.39
C VAL A 80 -36.33 -13.41 -28.83
N SER A 81 -37.40 -12.61 -28.85
CA SER A 81 -38.75 -13.06 -29.22
C SER A 81 -38.78 -13.67 -30.62
N LYS A 82 -38.09 -13.06 -31.60
CA LYS A 82 -37.98 -13.59 -32.97
C LYS A 82 -37.24 -14.93 -33.04
N LYS A 83 -36.19 -15.11 -32.24
CA LYS A 83 -35.37 -16.34 -32.24
C LYS A 83 -36.00 -17.48 -31.46
N ARG A 84 -36.91 -17.17 -30.52
CA ARG A 84 -37.52 -18.14 -29.60
C ARG A 84 -38.99 -18.42 -29.89
N ASP A 85 -39.52 -17.86 -30.98
CA ASP A 85 -40.91 -18.05 -31.42
C ASP A 85 -41.89 -17.70 -30.28
N MET A 86 -41.78 -16.46 -29.83
CA MET A 86 -42.56 -15.83 -28.77
C MET A 86 -43.23 -14.54 -29.30
N ASP A 87 -44.24 -14.08 -28.57
CA ASP A 87 -44.85 -12.77 -28.81
C ASP A 87 -43.79 -11.65 -28.81
N ALA A 88 -43.88 -10.75 -29.80
CA ALA A 88 -42.98 -9.63 -29.96
C ALA A 88 -43.07 -8.65 -28.78
N ASP A 89 -44.20 -8.59 -28.08
CA ASP A 89 -44.44 -7.72 -26.93
C ASP A 89 -44.12 -8.38 -25.58
N ALA A 90 -43.60 -9.62 -25.59
CA ALA A 90 -43.28 -10.35 -24.36
C ALA A 90 -42.13 -9.67 -23.58
N LEU A 91 -42.45 -9.26 -22.36
CA LEU A 91 -41.47 -8.78 -21.37
C LEU A 91 -40.63 -9.94 -20.85
N CYS A 92 -39.54 -10.24 -21.54
CA CYS A 92 -38.58 -11.29 -21.14
C CYS A 92 -37.17 -10.74 -20.84
N GLY A 93 -36.95 -9.45 -21.09
CA GLY A 93 -35.72 -8.75 -20.74
C GLY A 93 -35.83 -8.06 -19.38
N PHE A 94 -34.68 -7.86 -18.74
CA PHE A 94 -34.59 -7.09 -17.50
C PHE A 94 -33.48 -6.03 -17.57
N LEU A 95 -33.71 -4.92 -16.90
CA LEU A 95 -32.71 -3.91 -16.55
C LEU A 95 -32.92 -3.52 -15.09
N ILE A 96 -31.92 -3.79 -14.25
CA ILE A 96 -31.95 -3.59 -12.81
C ILE A 96 -30.70 -2.79 -12.42
N PRO A 97 -30.84 -1.56 -11.87
CA PRO A 97 -29.72 -0.86 -11.25
C PRO A 97 -29.43 -1.50 -9.88
N ILE A 98 -28.18 -1.83 -9.62
CA ILE A 98 -27.73 -2.53 -8.41
C ILE A 98 -26.79 -1.62 -7.62
N THR A 99 -27.14 -1.34 -6.38
CA THR A 99 -26.17 -0.90 -5.38
C THR A 99 -25.37 -2.12 -4.91
N PHE A 100 -24.04 -2.06 -5.05
CA PHE A 100 -23.17 -3.20 -4.73
C PHE A 100 -22.28 -2.86 -3.53
N SER A 101 -22.08 -3.85 -2.66
CA SER A 101 -21.13 -3.79 -1.53
C SER A 101 -20.37 -5.12 -1.44
N GLY A 102 -19.88 -5.57 -2.60
CA GLY A 102 -19.30 -6.88 -2.86
C GLY A 102 -19.99 -7.61 -4.00
N GLY A 103 -19.70 -8.90 -4.17
CA GLY A 103 -20.32 -9.75 -5.17
C GLY A 103 -21.79 -10.10 -4.87
N PHE A 104 -22.49 -10.60 -5.88
CA PHE A 104 -23.89 -11.03 -5.81
C PHE A 104 -24.20 -12.16 -6.78
N ASP A 105 -25.22 -12.96 -6.45
CA ASP A 105 -25.70 -14.03 -7.32
C ASP A 105 -26.96 -13.59 -8.08
N VAL A 106 -27.07 -14.01 -9.33
CA VAL A 106 -28.24 -13.81 -10.20
C VAL A 106 -28.91 -15.16 -10.41
N GLY A 107 -30.17 -15.27 -9.99
CA GLY A 107 -30.99 -16.45 -10.14
C GLY A 107 -32.34 -16.17 -10.77
N PHE A 108 -33.07 -17.22 -11.10
CA PHE A 108 -34.38 -17.16 -11.74
C PHE A 108 -35.38 -18.05 -11.02
N ILE A 109 -36.59 -17.55 -10.74
CA ILE A 109 -37.65 -18.32 -10.10
C ILE A 109 -38.33 -19.21 -11.13
N VAL A 110 -38.20 -20.52 -10.96
CA VAL A 110 -38.88 -21.54 -11.76
C VAL A 110 -39.60 -22.50 -10.81
N GLU A 111 -40.91 -22.65 -10.97
CA GLU A 111 -41.73 -23.57 -10.15
C GLU A 111 -41.51 -23.40 -8.63
N ASN A 112 -41.47 -22.14 -8.17
CA ASN A 112 -41.21 -21.74 -6.78
C ASN A 112 -39.83 -22.13 -6.22
N LYS A 113 -38.86 -22.46 -7.10
CA LYS A 113 -37.46 -22.68 -6.73
C LYS A 113 -36.56 -21.69 -7.47
N VAL A 114 -35.46 -21.29 -6.84
CA VAL A 114 -34.47 -20.40 -7.47
C VAL A 114 -33.42 -21.24 -8.19
N ALA A 115 -33.30 -21.05 -9.50
CA ALA A 115 -32.18 -21.53 -10.30
C ALA A 115 -31.10 -20.45 -10.38
N TRP A 116 -29.96 -20.66 -9.71
CA TRP A 116 -28.83 -19.75 -9.77
C TRP A 116 -28.10 -19.87 -11.11
N GLY A 117 -28.06 -18.77 -11.87
CA GLY A 117 -27.53 -18.74 -13.24
C GLY A 117 -26.15 -18.11 -13.37
N ALA A 118 -25.79 -17.17 -12.50
CA ALA A 118 -24.45 -16.59 -12.48
C ALA A 118 -24.11 -15.99 -11.11
N ARG A 119 -22.81 -15.87 -10.86
CA ARG A 119 -22.23 -15.07 -9.79
C ARG A 119 -21.46 -13.90 -10.39
N VAL A 120 -21.71 -12.70 -9.87
CA VAL A 120 -20.98 -11.48 -10.22
C VAL A 120 -20.12 -11.11 -9.03
N ASP A 121 -18.81 -11.23 -9.17
CA ASP A 121 -17.85 -10.74 -8.17
C ASP A 121 -17.40 -9.33 -8.57
N VAL A 122 -17.48 -8.41 -7.62
CA VAL A 122 -17.06 -7.03 -7.76
C VAL A 122 -15.96 -6.78 -6.72
N PHE A 123 -14.74 -6.55 -7.18
CA PHE A 123 -13.58 -6.39 -6.31
C PHE A 123 -12.71 -5.22 -6.78
N PRO A 124 -11.95 -4.56 -5.89
CA PRO A 124 -11.01 -3.53 -6.30
C PRO A 124 -10.08 -4.08 -7.39
N ALA A 125 -9.86 -3.29 -8.45
CA ALA A 125 -8.92 -3.67 -9.49
C ALA A 125 -7.54 -3.94 -8.87
N ALA A 126 -6.85 -4.95 -9.40
CA ALA A 126 -5.53 -5.28 -8.90
C ALA A 126 -4.63 -4.05 -9.02
N LYS A 127 -3.92 -3.71 -7.94
CA LYS A 127 -2.94 -2.62 -7.93
C LYS A 127 -1.64 -3.06 -8.63
N ILE A 128 -1.74 -3.53 -9.87
CA ILE A 128 -0.67 -4.18 -10.61
C ILE A 128 -0.72 -3.76 -12.09
N LEU A 129 0.39 -3.21 -12.58
CA LEU A 129 0.66 -2.99 -13.98
C LEU A 129 1.69 -4.01 -14.47
N PHE A 130 1.40 -4.67 -15.59
CA PHE A 130 2.32 -5.65 -16.19
C PHE A 130 3.36 -4.95 -17.05
N GLY A 131 4.62 -5.07 -16.66
CA GLY A 131 5.76 -4.64 -17.45
C GLY A 131 6.37 -5.77 -18.29
N LYS A 132 7.47 -5.44 -18.97
CA LYS A 132 8.20 -6.37 -19.83
C LYS A 132 9.03 -7.36 -18.99
N SER A 133 9.36 -8.50 -19.61
CA SER A 133 10.22 -9.54 -19.01
C SER A 133 9.76 -10.03 -17.63
N GLY A 134 8.44 -10.00 -17.39
CA GLY A 134 7.83 -10.50 -16.17
C GLY A 134 7.92 -9.56 -14.95
N HIS A 135 8.29 -8.29 -15.14
CA HIS A 135 8.21 -7.27 -14.09
C HIS A 135 6.75 -6.87 -13.85
N LEU A 136 6.38 -6.71 -12.59
CA LEU A 136 5.14 -6.11 -12.13
C LEU A 136 5.43 -4.72 -11.60
N PHE A 137 4.55 -3.76 -11.82
CA PHE A 137 4.65 -2.40 -11.29
C PHE A 137 3.38 -2.04 -10.54
N LEU A 138 3.43 -0.99 -9.73
CA LEU A 138 2.25 -0.52 -9.01
C LEU A 138 1.34 0.25 -9.98
N ASP A 139 0.04 0.04 -9.87
CA ASP A 139 -1.01 0.78 -10.57
C ASP A 139 -2.23 0.95 -9.66
N ASN A 140 -3.18 1.81 -10.04
CA ASN A 140 -4.42 2.07 -9.30
C ASN A 140 -4.17 2.28 -7.79
N ASP A 141 -3.04 2.89 -7.45
CA ASP A 141 -2.65 3.17 -6.07
C ASP A 141 -3.13 4.55 -5.62
N ASN A 142 -3.08 4.78 -4.31
CA ASN A 142 -3.66 5.98 -3.72
C ASN A 142 -2.90 7.26 -4.12
N ASN A 143 -1.70 7.16 -4.70
CA ASN A 143 -0.91 8.29 -5.15
C ASN A 143 -0.95 8.47 -6.67
N ASN A 144 -1.68 7.64 -7.43
CA ASN A 144 -1.72 7.70 -8.90
C ASN A 144 -0.31 7.62 -9.54
N SER A 145 0.51 6.64 -9.15
CA SER A 145 1.93 6.55 -9.55
C SER A 145 2.15 6.55 -11.06
N VAL A 146 1.28 5.87 -11.83
CA VAL A 146 1.32 5.90 -13.30
C VAL A 146 1.15 7.32 -13.84
N ALA A 147 0.14 8.04 -13.35
CA ALA A 147 -0.15 9.41 -13.75
C ALA A 147 0.99 10.38 -13.39
N GLN A 148 1.66 10.16 -12.24
CA GLN A 148 2.87 10.90 -11.90
C GLN A 148 4.01 10.65 -12.90
N PHE A 149 4.26 9.39 -13.24
CA PHE A 149 5.35 8.99 -14.14
C PHE A 149 5.20 9.55 -15.56
N ILE A 150 3.97 9.59 -16.07
CA ILE A 150 3.64 10.14 -17.41
C ILE A 150 3.34 11.64 -17.39
N GLY A 151 3.56 12.34 -16.27
CA GLY A 151 3.44 13.80 -16.16
C GLY A 151 2.01 14.33 -16.13
N GLN A 152 1.01 13.48 -15.89
CA GLN A 152 -0.40 13.88 -15.72
C GLN A 152 -0.71 14.38 -14.31
N THR A 153 0.04 13.90 -13.31
CA THR A 153 -0.04 14.36 -11.93
C THR A 153 1.28 15.00 -11.53
N LEU A 154 1.21 16.26 -11.08
CA LEU A 154 2.34 17.05 -10.61
C LEU A 154 2.11 17.44 -9.14
N ILE A 155 3.15 17.92 -8.46
CA ILE A 155 3.02 18.48 -7.10
C ILE A 155 2.29 19.82 -7.22
N SER A 156 1.20 20.01 -6.47
CA SER A 156 0.47 21.27 -6.46
C SER A 156 1.23 22.36 -5.69
N ASP A 157 0.93 23.64 -5.96
CA ASP A 157 1.59 24.76 -5.27
C ASP A 157 1.30 24.75 -3.75
N GLU A 158 0.12 24.30 -3.34
CA GLU A 158 -0.21 24.11 -1.92
C GLU A 158 0.68 23.02 -1.32
N CYS A 159 0.88 21.91 -2.04
CA CYS A 159 1.73 20.82 -1.56
C CYS A 159 3.21 21.24 -1.52
N LEU A 160 3.69 22.01 -2.49
CA LEU A 160 5.04 22.60 -2.44
C LEU A 160 5.21 23.52 -1.22
N SER A 161 4.20 24.30 -0.88
CA SER A 161 4.20 25.14 0.33
C SER A 161 4.27 24.31 1.61
N LEU A 162 3.56 23.17 1.66
CA LEU A 162 3.65 22.22 2.78
C LEU A 162 5.02 21.56 2.87
N TRP A 163 5.64 21.19 1.76
CA TRP A 163 7.02 20.70 1.72
C TRP A 163 8.02 21.74 2.22
N GLN A 164 7.85 23.01 1.84
CA GLN A 164 8.70 24.10 2.33
C GLN A 164 8.57 24.27 3.86
N ALA A 165 7.35 24.18 4.39
CA ALA A 165 7.11 24.20 5.84
C ALA A 165 7.73 22.99 6.54
N TYR A 166 7.63 21.80 5.94
CA TYR A 166 8.27 20.58 6.43
C TYR A 166 9.80 20.72 6.52
N PHE A 167 10.47 21.19 5.45
CA PHE A 167 11.93 21.39 5.48
C PHE A 167 12.34 22.46 6.49
N SER A 168 11.55 23.53 6.63
CA SER A 168 11.77 24.54 7.68
C SER A 168 11.72 23.91 9.08
N ALA A 169 10.71 23.06 9.35
CA ALA A 169 10.58 22.37 10.64
C ALA A 169 11.70 21.36 10.88
N LEU A 170 12.09 20.60 9.86
CA LEU A 170 13.21 19.66 9.91
C LEU A 170 14.53 20.38 10.19
N ASN A 171 14.82 21.48 9.49
CA ASN A 171 16.02 22.29 9.72
C ASN A 171 16.04 22.84 11.15
N GLN A 172 14.91 23.39 11.64
CA GLN A 172 14.80 23.86 13.03
C GLN A 172 15.01 22.74 14.06
N CYS A 173 14.48 21.55 13.80
CA CYS A 173 14.62 20.37 14.66
C CYS A 173 16.10 19.98 14.83
N VAL A 174 16.90 20.01 13.76
CA VAL A 174 18.31 19.55 13.79
C VAL A 174 19.31 20.67 14.13
N ASP A 175 19.09 21.91 13.68
CA ASP A 175 19.99 23.04 13.91
C ASP A 175 20.11 23.37 15.40
N ASN A 176 18.99 23.31 16.12
CA ASN A 176 18.95 23.52 17.58
C ASN A 176 19.79 22.49 18.36
N ARG A 177 20.17 21.38 17.72
CA ARG A 177 20.79 20.21 18.38
C ARG A 177 22.17 19.86 17.82
N ARG A 178 22.68 20.63 16.84
CA ARG A 178 23.94 20.34 16.12
C ARG A 178 23.96 18.94 15.47
N THR A 179 22.78 18.42 15.14
CA THR A 179 22.56 17.14 14.48
C THR A 179 22.68 17.31 12.97
N ARG A 180 23.33 16.39 12.26
CA ARG A 180 23.31 16.39 10.79
C ARG A 180 21.99 15.78 10.29
N ARG A 181 21.56 16.14 9.08
CA ARG A 181 20.42 15.47 8.44
C ARG A 181 20.72 14.98 7.02
N VAL A 182 20.01 13.93 6.62
CA VAL A 182 19.87 13.48 5.24
C VAL A 182 18.39 13.34 4.93
N PHE A 183 17.99 13.85 3.77
CA PHE A 183 16.69 13.54 3.18
C PHE A 183 16.92 12.60 1.99
N MET A 184 16.64 11.32 2.19
CA MET A 184 16.78 10.26 1.20
C MET A 184 15.48 10.13 0.40
N LEU A 185 15.57 10.34 -0.90
CA LEU A 185 14.47 10.14 -1.83
C LEU A 185 14.65 8.79 -2.52
N ALA A 186 13.96 7.75 -2.06
CA ALA A 186 14.06 6.42 -2.66
C ALA A 186 13.35 6.39 -4.03
N PRO A 187 14.06 6.14 -5.14
CA PRO A 187 13.43 6.13 -6.46
C PRO A 187 12.42 4.99 -6.57
N ALA A 188 11.28 5.23 -7.20
CA ALA A 188 10.38 4.18 -7.62
C ALA A 188 11.05 3.28 -8.68
N LYS A 189 10.64 2.01 -8.73
CA LYS A 189 11.23 1.01 -9.63
C LYS A 189 11.21 1.44 -11.09
N GLU A 190 10.12 2.03 -11.55
CA GLU A 190 9.94 2.52 -12.92
C GLU A 190 10.92 3.65 -13.31
N LEU A 191 11.47 4.38 -12.33
CA LEU A 191 12.49 5.41 -12.58
C LEU A 191 13.90 4.81 -12.71
N VAL A 192 14.17 3.68 -12.04
CA VAL A 192 15.47 2.99 -12.07
C VAL A 192 15.56 2.02 -13.24
N LEU A 193 14.46 1.30 -13.53
CA LEU A 193 14.36 0.29 -14.58
C LEU A 193 13.30 0.66 -15.65
N PRO A 194 13.40 1.82 -16.31
CA PRO A 194 12.38 2.32 -17.22
C PRO A 194 12.18 1.44 -18.46
N HIS A 195 13.20 0.66 -18.87
CA HIS A 195 13.12 -0.25 -20.02
C HIS A 195 12.10 -1.39 -19.83
N TYR A 196 11.80 -1.76 -18.58
CA TYR A 196 10.77 -2.75 -18.25
C TYR A 196 9.38 -2.15 -18.07
N TYR A 197 9.28 -0.83 -17.89
CA TYR A 197 8.01 -0.15 -17.71
C TYR A 197 7.26 0.00 -19.04
N PRO A 198 5.93 -0.15 -19.09
CA PRO A 198 5.19 -0.12 -20.36
C PRO A 198 4.87 1.30 -20.85
N HIS A 199 5.00 2.32 -20.00
CA HIS A 199 4.74 3.71 -20.36
C HIS A 199 6.03 4.50 -20.56
N PRO A 200 6.07 5.47 -21.49
CA PRO A 200 7.18 6.41 -21.59
C PRO A 200 7.13 7.40 -20.41
N LYS A 201 8.30 7.73 -19.85
CA LYS A 201 8.41 8.75 -18.81
C LYS A 201 8.19 10.13 -19.44
N ALA A 202 7.49 11.03 -18.75
CA ALA A 202 7.46 12.43 -19.13
C ALA A 202 8.75 13.16 -18.74
N ASP A 203 9.03 14.26 -19.45
CA ASP A 203 10.18 15.13 -19.15
C ASP A 203 10.07 15.78 -17.77
N ILE A 204 8.84 16.14 -17.36
CA ILE A 204 8.53 16.74 -16.08
C ILE A 204 7.57 15.83 -15.32
N THR A 205 8.02 15.35 -14.16
CA THR A 205 7.24 14.58 -13.18
C THR A 205 7.35 15.25 -11.80
N PRO A 206 6.63 14.77 -10.76
CA PRO A 206 6.83 15.24 -9.40
C PRO A 206 8.29 15.21 -8.93
N VAL A 207 9.08 14.24 -9.41
CA VAL A 207 10.50 14.11 -9.05
C VAL A 207 11.31 15.31 -9.54
N GLU A 208 11.20 15.65 -10.84
CA GLU A 208 11.91 16.81 -11.39
C GLU A 208 11.46 18.12 -10.72
N GLN A 209 10.15 18.30 -10.47
CA GLN A 209 9.65 19.47 -9.75
C GLN A 209 10.26 19.57 -8.34
N PHE A 210 10.27 18.46 -7.60
CA PHE A 210 10.76 18.41 -6.24
C PHE A 210 12.25 18.72 -6.15
N LEU A 211 13.07 18.06 -7.00
CA LEU A 211 14.52 18.24 -7.00
C LEU A 211 14.93 19.67 -7.39
N VAL A 212 14.22 20.29 -8.35
CA VAL A 212 14.49 21.69 -8.73
C VAL A 212 14.08 22.66 -7.63
N HIS A 213 12.90 22.47 -7.05
CA HIS A 213 12.36 23.37 -6.02
C HIS A 213 13.18 23.31 -4.72
N PHE A 214 13.59 22.11 -4.29
CA PHE A 214 14.29 21.87 -3.02
C PHE A 214 15.78 21.57 -3.19
N GLN A 215 16.42 22.02 -4.27
CA GLN A 215 17.84 21.80 -4.54
C GLN A 215 18.76 22.24 -3.39
N ARG A 216 18.36 23.28 -2.63
CA ARG A 216 19.13 23.80 -1.48
C ARG A 216 19.05 22.90 -0.26
N GLU A 217 18.08 22.00 -0.20
CA GLU A 217 17.88 21.09 0.93
C GLU A 217 18.81 19.87 0.88
N GLY A 218 19.61 19.73 -0.19
CA GLY A 218 20.61 18.67 -0.32
C GLY A 218 19.99 17.27 -0.41
N ILE A 219 18.93 17.12 -1.20
CA ILE A 219 18.21 15.85 -1.38
C ILE A 219 19.15 14.76 -1.89
N MET A 220 19.18 13.62 -1.21
CA MET A 220 19.93 12.46 -1.64
C MET A 220 19.05 11.56 -2.50
N TYR A 221 19.38 11.47 -3.79
CA TYR A 221 18.60 10.72 -4.77
C TYR A 221 19.47 9.67 -5.48
N PRO A 222 19.52 8.41 -5.01
CA PRO A 222 20.46 7.38 -5.48
C PRO A 222 20.02 6.70 -6.79
N LYS A 223 19.19 7.33 -7.62
CA LYS A 223 18.62 6.71 -8.82
C LYS A 223 19.68 6.26 -9.82
N ASP A 224 20.69 7.09 -10.10
CA ASP A 224 21.69 6.73 -11.11
C ASP A 224 22.61 5.59 -10.61
N VAL A 225 23.07 5.63 -9.36
CA VAL A 225 23.89 4.52 -8.80
C VAL A 225 23.12 3.19 -8.72
N LEU A 226 21.80 3.24 -8.50
CA LEU A 226 20.95 2.04 -8.54
C LEU A 226 20.73 1.53 -9.96
N SER A 227 20.62 2.44 -10.94
CA SER A 227 20.47 2.08 -12.35
C SER A 227 21.76 1.46 -12.90
N ASP A 228 22.91 2.05 -12.57
CA ASP A 228 24.24 1.56 -12.96
C ASP A 228 24.56 0.18 -12.39
N ALA A 229 24.10 -0.11 -11.17
CA ALA A 229 24.22 -1.44 -10.55
C ALA A 229 23.30 -2.51 -11.18
N GLY A 230 22.35 -2.10 -12.03
CA GLY A 230 21.54 -2.97 -12.86
C GLY A 230 20.33 -3.60 -12.16
N ASP A 231 19.69 -4.54 -12.86
CA ASP A 231 18.37 -5.09 -12.54
C ASP A 231 18.25 -5.72 -11.13
N ALA A 232 19.36 -6.15 -10.53
CA ALA A 232 19.35 -6.78 -9.21
C ALA A 232 18.97 -5.81 -8.08
N THR A 233 18.98 -4.50 -8.33
CA THR A 233 18.62 -3.47 -7.35
C THR A 233 17.12 -3.44 -7.03
N TYR A 234 16.26 -3.99 -7.89
CA TYR A 234 14.82 -4.08 -7.66
C TYR A 234 14.25 -5.46 -7.94
N SER A 235 13.18 -5.80 -7.22
CA SER A 235 12.44 -7.04 -7.47
C SER A 235 11.53 -6.91 -8.69
N LYS A 236 11.34 -8.01 -9.43
CA LYS A 236 10.35 -8.14 -10.50
C LYS A 236 8.95 -8.22 -9.95
N GLN A 237 8.75 -8.83 -8.79
CA GLN A 237 7.43 -9.12 -8.21
C GLN A 237 7.06 -8.21 -7.03
N ASP A 238 7.93 -7.27 -6.68
CA ASP A 238 7.75 -6.33 -5.58
C ASP A 238 7.95 -4.87 -6.05
N THR A 239 7.32 -3.90 -5.38
CA THR A 239 7.53 -2.47 -5.65
C THR A 239 8.83 -1.89 -5.10
N HIS A 240 9.46 -2.53 -4.13
CA HIS A 240 10.64 -2.04 -3.41
C HIS A 240 11.96 -2.42 -4.12
N TRP A 241 13.04 -1.74 -3.72
CA TRP A 241 14.39 -2.23 -3.98
C TRP A 241 14.62 -3.59 -3.30
N THR A 242 15.62 -4.34 -3.76
CA THR A 242 16.08 -5.55 -3.06
C THR A 242 16.94 -5.17 -1.86
N ASP A 243 17.29 -6.15 -1.02
CA ASP A 243 18.30 -5.96 0.04
C ASP A 243 19.64 -5.46 -0.53
N TYR A 244 19.98 -5.88 -1.75
CA TYR A 244 21.19 -5.41 -2.44
C TYR A 244 21.06 -3.95 -2.89
N GLY A 245 19.92 -3.56 -3.48
CA GLY A 245 19.65 -2.17 -3.85
C GLY A 245 19.66 -1.23 -2.64
N ALA A 246 19.07 -1.66 -1.52
CA ALA A 246 19.12 -0.89 -0.28
C ALA A 246 20.55 -0.72 0.26
N GLY A 247 21.37 -1.77 0.17
CA GLY A 247 22.80 -1.71 0.53
C GLY A 247 23.57 -0.69 -0.30
N ILE A 248 23.34 -0.63 -1.62
CA ILE A 248 23.93 0.39 -2.52
C ILE A 248 23.49 1.80 -2.10
N ALA A 249 22.20 2.00 -1.80
CA ALA A 249 21.69 3.30 -1.39
C ALA A 249 22.32 3.77 -0.06
N VAL A 250 22.48 2.85 0.91
CA VAL A 250 23.15 3.13 2.19
C VAL A 250 24.64 3.43 1.99
N ASP A 251 25.36 2.61 1.23
CA ASP A 251 26.78 2.83 0.96
C ASP A 251 27.04 4.17 0.25
N HIS A 252 26.25 4.47 -0.79
CA HIS A 252 26.33 5.76 -1.48
C HIS A 252 26.08 6.93 -0.51
N MET A 253 25.11 6.80 0.39
CA MET A 253 24.84 7.81 1.42
C MET A 253 26.03 8.01 2.35
N LEU A 254 26.57 6.93 2.90
CA LEU A 254 27.70 6.99 3.83
C LEU A 254 28.94 7.57 3.17
N CYS A 255 29.23 7.19 1.92
CA CYS A 255 30.32 7.78 1.15
C CYS A 255 30.16 9.29 0.97
N LYS A 256 28.96 9.78 0.63
CA LYS A 256 28.70 11.22 0.48
C LYS A 256 28.80 11.98 1.80
N LEU A 257 28.57 11.31 2.94
CA LEU A 257 28.73 11.87 4.28
C LEU A 257 30.17 11.82 4.82
N GLY A 258 31.11 11.21 4.08
CA GLY A 258 32.48 10.97 4.56
C GLY A 258 32.56 9.90 5.64
N LEU A 259 31.60 8.98 5.66
CA LEU A 259 31.45 7.87 6.62
C LEU A 259 31.60 6.50 5.92
N SER A 260 32.40 6.43 4.84
CA SER A 260 32.63 5.19 4.10
C SER A 260 33.08 4.05 5.01
N LEU A 261 32.53 2.87 4.77
CA LEU A 261 32.90 1.64 5.48
C LEU A 261 33.92 0.86 4.64
N GLU A 262 34.79 0.09 5.31
CA GLU A 262 35.69 -0.84 4.62
C GLU A 262 34.90 -2.00 3.97
N GLU A 263 33.87 -2.48 4.66
CA GLU A 263 32.99 -3.58 4.26
C GLU A 263 31.53 -3.07 4.13
N PRO A 264 31.14 -2.46 3.00
CA PRO A 264 29.80 -1.88 2.84
C PRO A 264 28.67 -2.91 2.70
N PHE A 265 28.99 -4.16 2.37
CA PHE A 265 28.06 -5.28 2.29
C PHE A 265 28.44 -6.38 3.29
N PRO A 266 28.17 -6.18 4.60
CA PRO A 266 28.63 -7.08 5.66
C PRO A 266 27.84 -8.40 5.76
N PHE A 267 26.82 -8.59 4.93
CA PHE A 267 25.92 -9.74 5.01
C PHE A 267 26.17 -10.74 3.89
N THR A 268 26.05 -12.02 4.21
CA THR A 268 25.99 -13.09 3.21
C THR A 268 24.66 -13.05 2.48
N PHE A 269 24.68 -13.31 1.18
CA PHE A 269 23.47 -13.39 0.36
C PHE A 269 23.15 -14.85 0.00
N HIS A 270 21.86 -15.18 0.06
CA HIS A 270 21.32 -16.48 -0.32
C HIS A 270 20.28 -16.34 -1.42
N ILE A 271 20.17 -17.36 -2.27
CA ILE A 271 19.17 -17.41 -3.33
C ILE A 271 17.87 -17.96 -2.74
N ILE A 272 16.79 -17.19 -2.84
CA ILE A 272 15.45 -17.60 -2.40
C ILE A 272 14.43 -17.48 -3.55
N LYS A 273 13.21 -17.96 -3.30
CA LYS A 273 12.04 -17.68 -4.14
C LYS A 273 10.98 -16.95 -3.32
N GLU A 274 10.52 -15.80 -3.82
CA GLU A 274 9.46 -15.03 -3.17
C GLU A 274 8.56 -14.33 -4.20
N ALA A 275 7.30 -14.11 -3.83
CA ALA A 275 6.32 -13.44 -4.67
C ALA A 275 6.27 -11.91 -4.51
N GLY A 276 6.88 -11.33 -3.47
CA GLY A 276 6.84 -9.88 -3.24
C GLY A 276 5.42 -9.31 -3.04
N ASP A 277 5.32 -8.00 -2.84
CA ASP A 277 4.06 -7.29 -2.55
C ASP A 277 3.08 -7.20 -3.74
N LEU A 278 3.53 -7.40 -4.97
CA LEU A 278 2.69 -7.44 -6.17
C LEU A 278 2.41 -8.86 -6.63
N GLY A 279 3.41 -9.75 -6.62
CA GLY A 279 3.23 -11.11 -7.11
C GLY A 279 2.24 -11.91 -6.25
N VAL A 280 2.15 -11.66 -4.95
CA VAL A 280 1.13 -12.27 -4.06
C VAL A 280 -0.30 -11.81 -4.37
N LYS A 281 -0.47 -10.67 -5.04
CA LYS A 281 -1.78 -10.09 -5.38
C LYS A 281 -2.36 -10.66 -6.67
N LEU A 282 -1.59 -11.46 -7.42
CA LEU A 282 -2.06 -12.13 -8.63
C LEU A 282 -3.02 -13.28 -8.29
N SER A 283 -3.95 -13.58 -9.21
CA SER A 283 -4.87 -14.72 -9.08
C SER A 283 -4.15 -16.06 -8.97
N VAL A 284 -2.99 -16.17 -9.62
CA VAL A 284 -1.98 -17.21 -9.38
C VAL A 284 -0.72 -16.48 -8.93
N PRO A 285 -0.30 -16.63 -7.67
CA PRO A 285 0.91 -15.95 -7.17
C PRO A 285 2.12 -16.25 -8.04
N ARG A 286 2.94 -15.22 -8.29
CA ARG A 286 4.14 -15.34 -9.11
C ARG A 286 5.37 -15.07 -8.29
N ASP A 287 6.19 -16.10 -8.11
CA ASP A 287 7.50 -15.99 -7.47
C ASP A 287 8.57 -15.49 -8.44
N GLN A 288 9.63 -14.91 -7.88
CA GLN A 288 10.91 -14.69 -8.52
C GLN A 288 12.02 -15.36 -7.71
N THR A 289 13.05 -15.83 -8.41
CA THR A 289 14.35 -16.14 -7.80
C THR A 289 15.21 -14.88 -7.68
N LEU A 290 15.65 -14.55 -6.47
CA LEU A 290 16.47 -13.38 -6.16
C LEU A 290 17.45 -13.66 -5.01
N MET A 291 18.39 -12.74 -4.82
CA MET A 291 19.30 -12.73 -3.68
C MET A 291 18.65 -12.02 -2.49
N LYS A 292 18.72 -12.64 -1.32
CA LYS A 292 18.26 -12.10 -0.03
C LYS A 292 19.44 -12.08 0.93
N ALA A 293 19.64 -10.97 1.63
CA ALA A 293 20.68 -10.86 2.63
C ALA A 293 20.28 -11.60 3.91
N ASP A 294 21.22 -12.30 4.55
CA ASP A 294 21.04 -12.79 5.90
C ASP A 294 21.25 -11.65 6.91
N PHE A 295 20.14 -11.04 7.33
CA PHE A 295 20.14 -9.97 8.32
C PHE A 295 20.17 -10.47 9.78
N TYR A 296 20.29 -11.78 10.02
CA TYR A 296 20.39 -12.31 11.37
C TYR A 296 21.45 -11.62 12.24
N PRO A 297 22.68 -11.32 11.75
CA PRO A 297 23.67 -10.59 12.54
C PRO A 297 23.18 -9.24 13.04
N ALA A 298 22.56 -8.42 12.17
CA ALA A 298 22.02 -7.13 12.56
C ALA A 298 20.88 -7.24 13.60
N LEU A 299 20.05 -8.28 13.49
CA LEU A 299 18.95 -8.52 14.43
C LEU A 299 19.44 -8.89 15.84
N GLN A 300 20.67 -9.36 16.02
CA GLN A 300 21.25 -9.58 17.35
C GLN A 300 21.41 -8.28 18.15
N HIS A 301 21.49 -7.14 17.45
CA HIS A 301 21.60 -5.82 18.06
C HIS A 301 20.24 -5.19 18.36
N LEU A 302 19.11 -5.85 18.06
CA LEU A 302 17.77 -5.32 18.34
C LEU A 302 17.50 -5.28 19.85
N ALA A 303 17.58 -4.08 20.43
CA ALA A 303 17.42 -3.82 21.85
C ALA A 303 15.95 -3.54 22.26
N PHE A 304 15.14 -3.00 21.33
CA PHE A 304 13.72 -2.74 21.54
C PHE A 304 12.94 -2.85 20.23
N ASP A 305 11.72 -3.37 20.31
CA ASP A 305 10.76 -3.45 19.21
C ASP A 305 9.34 -3.34 19.78
N ASN A 306 8.58 -2.32 19.35
CA ASN A 306 7.18 -2.18 19.75
C ASN A 306 6.22 -3.12 18.98
N ARG A 307 6.73 -3.91 18.04
CA ARG A 307 6.07 -5.00 17.29
C ARG A 307 4.90 -4.58 16.40
N LEU A 308 4.75 -3.28 16.13
CA LEU A 308 3.77 -2.81 15.15
C LEU A 308 4.28 -3.10 13.72
N LYS A 309 3.41 -3.59 12.84
CA LYS A 309 3.80 -4.01 11.48
C LYS A 309 3.48 -2.98 10.39
N SER A 310 3.36 -1.70 10.78
CA SER A 310 2.96 -0.59 9.90
C SER A 310 3.46 0.73 10.46
N ARG A 311 3.04 1.87 9.88
CA ARG A 311 3.33 3.19 10.45
C ARG A 311 3.01 3.19 11.95
N GLY A 312 3.93 3.73 12.74
CA GLY A 312 3.97 3.60 14.21
C GLY A 312 4.97 2.56 14.72
N LEU A 313 5.60 1.73 13.86
CA LEU A 313 6.70 0.85 14.29
C LEU A 313 7.84 1.69 14.84
N ILE A 314 8.36 1.26 16.00
CA ILE A 314 9.58 1.78 16.61
C ILE A 314 10.50 0.61 16.91
N GLN A 315 11.73 0.68 16.43
CA GLN A 315 12.80 -0.27 16.73
C GLN A 315 14.05 0.48 17.19
N VAL A 316 14.78 -0.10 18.14
CA VAL A 316 16.06 0.43 18.63
C VAL A 316 17.10 -0.67 18.51
N PHE A 317 18.18 -0.39 17.79
CA PHE A 317 19.35 -1.24 17.68
C PHE A 317 20.51 -0.62 18.46
N GLN A 318 21.26 -1.45 19.18
CA GLN A 318 22.45 -1.05 19.94
C GLN A 318 23.60 -2.01 19.60
N HIS A 319 24.62 -1.47 18.95
CA HIS A 319 25.80 -2.21 18.51
C HIS A 319 27.06 -1.51 19.03
N PRO A 320 27.48 -1.73 20.29
CA PRO A 320 28.59 -1.00 20.91
C PRO A 320 29.94 -1.09 20.16
N GLU A 321 30.12 -2.15 19.37
CA GLU A 321 31.34 -2.43 18.59
C GLU A 321 31.20 -2.05 17.11
N ALA A 322 30.17 -1.27 16.75
CA ALA A 322 29.92 -0.86 15.38
C ALA A 322 31.11 -0.06 14.79
N PRO A 323 31.37 -0.16 13.47
CA PRO A 323 32.42 0.61 12.80
C PRO A 323 32.30 2.12 12.98
N LEU A 324 31.07 2.64 13.09
CA LEU A 324 30.78 4.05 13.35
C LEU A 324 30.24 4.21 14.77
N ALA A 325 30.97 4.93 15.62
CA ALA A 325 30.54 5.26 16.98
C ALA A 325 29.31 6.20 17.07
N HIS A 326 28.80 6.65 15.91
CA HIS A 326 27.70 7.60 15.80
C HIS A 326 26.34 6.94 16.10
N SER A 327 25.38 7.78 16.46
CA SER A 327 23.97 7.44 16.65
C SER A 327 23.11 8.05 15.54
N VAL A 328 22.10 7.31 15.10
CA VAL A 328 21.20 7.74 14.02
C VAL A 328 19.74 7.49 14.36
N VAL A 329 18.88 8.46 14.03
CA VAL A 329 17.41 8.29 14.02
C VAL A 329 16.93 8.27 12.57
N VAL A 330 16.13 7.28 12.22
CA VAL A 330 15.58 7.09 10.87
C VAL A 330 14.06 7.22 10.92
N PHE A 331 13.52 8.18 10.17
CA PHE A 331 12.09 8.34 9.91
C PHE A 331 11.82 7.94 8.45
N GLY A 332 11.48 6.68 8.22
CA GLY A 332 11.43 6.10 6.87
C GLY A 332 10.05 5.57 6.49
N ASP A 333 9.84 5.27 5.21
CA ASP A 333 8.72 4.47 4.74
C ASP A 333 9.09 2.97 4.62
N SER A 334 8.34 2.20 3.85
CA SER A 334 8.61 0.78 3.68
C SER A 334 9.92 0.48 2.93
N PHE A 335 10.50 1.43 2.20
CA PHE A 335 11.84 1.30 1.61
C PHE A 335 12.94 1.26 2.67
N ALA A 336 12.79 2.02 3.77
CA ALA A 336 13.75 2.01 4.87
C ALA A 336 13.93 0.63 5.51
N TYR A 337 12.94 -0.28 5.46
CA TYR A 337 13.07 -1.62 6.04
C TYR A 337 14.33 -2.38 5.57
N ASN A 338 14.68 -2.28 4.29
CA ASN A 338 15.88 -2.94 3.77
C ASN A 338 17.17 -2.17 4.07
N MET A 339 17.08 -0.88 4.45
CA MET A 339 18.22 -0.07 4.87
C MET A 339 18.61 -0.32 6.33
N ILE A 340 17.62 -0.54 7.21
CA ILE A 340 17.84 -0.62 8.66
C ILE A 340 18.91 -1.64 9.05
N PRO A 341 18.96 -2.87 8.51
CA PRO A 341 20.01 -3.82 8.87
C PRO A 341 21.42 -3.32 8.56
N TYR A 342 21.63 -2.68 7.41
CA TYR A 342 22.94 -2.07 7.07
C TYR A 342 23.30 -0.95 8.04
N LEU A 343 22.33 -0.09 8.37
CA LEU A 343 22.55 0.98 9.34
C LEU A 343 22.83 0.43 10.75
N ALA A 344 22.09 -0.59 11.18
CA ALA A 344 22.25 -1.22 12.50
C ALA A 344 23.60 -1.94 12.64
N ASN A 345 24.15 -2.44 11.53
CA ASN A 345 25.50 -3.00 11.51
C ASN A 345 26.58 -1.90 11.49
N ALA A 346 26.30 -0.76 10.85
CA ALA A 346 27.26 0.32 10.68
C ALA A 346 27.38 1.27 11.89
N PHE A 347 26.27 1.58 12.58
CA PHE A 347 26.19 2.60 13.62
C PHE A 347 26.04 2.00 15.03
N ALA A 348 26.63 2.67 16.02
CA ALA A 348 26.57 2.23 17.41
C ALA A 348 25.15 2.21 17.99
N LYS A 349 24.27 3.11 17.50
CA LYS A 349 22.85 3.12 17.85
C LYS A 349 22.00 3.55 16.64
N VAL A 350 20.95 2.78 16.37
CA VAL A 350 19.94 3.12 15.35
C VAL A 350 18.56 3.12 15.99
N VAL A 351 17.84 4.22 15.87
CA VAL A 351 16.42 4.29 16.22
C VAL A 351 15.64 4.41 14.93
N TYR A 352 14.83 3.42 14.62
CA TYR A 352 13.99 3.41 13.43
C TYR A 352 12.54 3.64 13.79
N VAL A 353 11.92 4.59 13.10
CA VAL A 353 10.49 4.86 13.15
C VAL A 353 9.93 4.73 11.73
N LEU A 354 8.98 3.81 11.53
CA LEU A 354 8.23 3.76 10.28
C LEU A 354 7.18 4.88 10.30
N SER A 355 7.51 6.01 9.67
CA SER A 355 6.68 7.22 9.67
C SER A 355 6.59 7.91 8.31
N GLY A 356 7.22 7.39 7.25
CA GLY A 356 7.26 7.99 5.91
C GLY A 356 7.77 9.43 5.93
N ALA A 357 9.00 9.62 6.43
CA ALA A 357 9.65 10.91 6.63
C ALA A 357 8.95 11.90 7.59
N SER A 358 7.81 11.56 8.20
CA SER A 358 7.24 12.38 9.28
C SER A 358 8.12 12.31 10.54
N ILE A 359 8.55 13.48 11.04
CA ILE A 359 9.52 13.60 12.13
C ILE A 359 8.80 13.72 13.47
N ASP A 360 9.27 13.00 14.48
CA ASP A 360 8.84 13.16 15.87
C ASP A 360 9.95 13.87 16.66
N ASP A 361 9.76 15.18 16.94
CA ASP A 361 10.78 16.03 17.61
C ASP A 361 11.09 15.53 19.03
N GLU A 362 10.14 14.87 19.71
CA GLU A 362 10.39 14.32 21.05
C GLU A 362 11.39 13.16 20.99
N ILE A 363 11.33 12.32 19.95
CA ILE A 363 12.31 11.24 19.75
C ILE A 363 13.68 11.84 19.46
N VAL A 364 13.75 12.85 18.58
CA VAL A 364 15.03 13.52 18.28
C VAL A 364 15.60 14.20 19.53
N ALA A 365 14.76 14.82 20.35
CA ALA A 365 15.16 15.45 21.61
C ALA A 365 15.64 14.44 22.66
N HIS A 366 14.97 13.29 22.77
CA HIS A 366 15.34 12.22 23.69
C HIS A 366 16.68 11.59 23.30
N GLU A 367 16.87 11.35 22.01
CA GLU A 367 18.00 10.60 21.47
C GLU A 367 19.25 11.45 21.23
N GLN A 368 19.07 12.74 20.91
CA GLN A 368 20.15 13.67 20.52
C GLN A 368 21.14 13.04 19.51
N PRO A 369 20.65 12.56 18.36
CA PRO A 369 21.47 11.77 17.45
C PRO A 369 22.52 12.61 16.72
N ASP A 370 23.57 11.96 16.25
CA ASP A 370 24.57 12.58 15.35
C ASP A 370 24.00 12.82 13.95
N LEU A 371 23.04 11.97 13.54
CA LEU A 371 22.42 11.99 12.22
C LEU A 371 20.90 11.70 12.32
N VAL A 372 20.10 12.49 11.61
CA VAL A 372 18.70 12.16 11.31
C VAL A 372 18.56 11.84 9.83
N ILE A 373 17.98 10.69 9.51
CA ILE A 373 17.67 10.27 8.14
C ILE A 373 16.15 10.31 7.97
N CYS A 374 15.67 11.16 7.07
CA CYS A 374 14.30 11.12 6.60
C CYS A 374 14.27 10.40 5.26
N GLU A 375 13.50 9.33 5.13
CA GLU A 375 13.42 8.52 3.92
C GLU A 375 11.98 8.46 3.43
N ILE A 376 11.80 8.70 2.12
CA ILE A 376 10.52 8.56 1.44
C ILE A 376 10.70 8.15 -0.02
N THR A 377 9.78 7.35 -0.55
CA THR A 377 9.73 6.99 -1.96
C THR A 377 9.22 8.13 -2.84
N THR A 378 9.72 8.22 -4.08
CA THR A 378 9.30 9.25 -5.04
C THR A 378 7.80 9.29 -5.31
N ARG A 379 7.08 8.17 -5.12
CA ARG A 379 5.63 8.08 -5.35
C ARG A 379 4.80 8.87 -4.33
N PHE A 380 5.39 9.24 -3.19
CA PHE A 380 4.71 9.99 -2.13
C PHE A 380 4.95 11.50 -2.22
N LEU A 381 5.71 12.00 -3.21
CA LEU A 381 6.04 13.43 -3.33
C LEU A 381 4.83 14.36 -3.52
N VAL A 382 3.72 13.82 -4.02
CA VAL A 382 2.44 14.55 -4.16
C VAL A 382 1.74 14.80 -2.81
N GLN A 383 2.32 14.35 -1.70
CA GLN A 383 1.87 14.64 -0.35
C GLN A 383 3.06 14.87 0.60
N ALA A 384 3.22 16.09 1.08
CA ALA A 384 4.21 16.42 2.10
C ALA A 384 3.92 15.70 3.44
N PRO A 385 4.95 15.27 4.19
CA PRO A 385 4.79 14.78 5.55
C PRO A 385 4.23 15.86 6.49
N GLU A 386 3.56 15.42 7.56
CA GLU A 386 3.07 16.31 8.61
C GLU A 386 4.24 16.94 9.38
N SER A 387 4.18 18.26 9.59
CA SER A 387 5.24 19.03 10.28
C SER A 387 5.24 18.85 11.81
N ASN A 388 4.09 18.50 12.40
CA ASN A 388 3.91 18.36 13.86
C ASN A 388 3.53 16.92 14.22
N TYR A 389 4.22 15.96 13.60
CA TYR A 389 3.92 14.55 13.77
C TYR A 389 4.34 14.02 15.15
N SER A 390 3.57 13.06 15.65
CA SER A 390 3.95 12.22 16.79
C SER A 390 3.64 10.78 16.43
N VAL A 391 4.61 9.88 16.66
CA VAL A 391 4.45 8.44 16.41
C VAL A 391 3.32 7.84 17.26
N SER A 392 3.00 8.47 18.40
CA SER A 392 1.94 8.06 19.31
C SER A 392 0.56 8.03 18.64
N HIS A 393 0.28 8.97 17.72
CA HIS A 393 -0.96 8.98 16.95
C HIS A 393 -1.11 7.73 16.07
N ASP A 394 -0.04 7.33 15.38
CA ASP A 394 -0.02 6.14 14.54
C ASP A 394 -0.09 4.85 15.37
N CYS A 395 0.62 4.80 16.50
CA CYS A 395 0.54 3.71 17.47
C CYS A 395 -0.88 3.52 17.98
N LYS A 396 -1.53 4.59 18.48
CA LYS A 396 -2.93 4.57 18.92
C LYS A 396 -3.83 4.01 17.83
N ARG A 397 -3.77 4.59 16.62
CA ARG A 397 -4.59 4.17 15.49
C ARG A 397 -4.42 2.68 15.22
N LYS A 398 -3.18 2.17 15.20
CA LYS A 398 -2.90 0.76 14.92
C LYS A 398 -3.37 -0.17 16.03
N ILE A 399 -3.09 0.17 17.29
CA ILE A 399 -3.48 -0.63 18.46
C ILE A 399 -5.00 -0.73 18.58
N LEU A 400 -5.73 0.33 18.23
CA LEU A 400 -7.20 0.32 18.23
C LEU A 400 -7.82 -0.54 17.12
N THR A 401 -7.05 -1.00 16.13
CA THR A 401 -7.54 -1.98 15.13
C THR A 401 -7.48 -3.43 15.61
N LEU A 402 -6.78 -3.70 16.72
CA LEU A 402 -6.70 -5.04 17.31
C LEU A 402 -8.01 -5.40 18.03
N SER A 403 -8.36 -6.68 18.07
CA SER A 403 -9.44 -7.15 18.94
C SER A 403 -9.11 -6.89 20.41
N ALA A 404 -10.12 -6.89 21.28
CA ALA A 404 -9.91 -6.63 22.71
C ALA A 404 -8.88 -7.58 23.35
N LEU A 405 -8.89 -8.86 22.96
CA LEU A 405 -7.96 -9.88 23.46
C LEU A 405 -6.54 -9.64 22.92
N GLU A 406 -6.39 -9.47 21.60
CA GLU A 406 -5.09 -9.18 20.97
C GLU A 406 -4.46 -7.90 21.53
N ARG A 407 -5.28 -6.87 21.77
CA ARG A 407 -4.83 -5.61 22.37
C ARG A 407 -4.35 -5.81 23.80
N ALA A 408 -5.07 -6.57 24.62
CA ALA A 408 -4.65 -6.85 25.99
C ALA A 408 -3.33 -7.63 26.03
N ASP A 409 -3.19 -8.65 25.19
CA ASP A 409 -1.96 -9.45 25.06
C ASP A 409 -0.77 -8.60 24.56
N TYR A 410 -1.00 -7.78 23.53
CA TYR A 410 -0.03 -6.84 23.00
C TYR A 410 0.47 -5.86 24.08
N LEU A 411 -0.45 -5.22 24.82
CA LEU A 411 -0.10 -4.26 25.87
C LEU A 411 0.63 -4.92 27.03
N HIS A 412 0.21 -6.12 27.45
CA HIS A 412 0.89 -6.88 28.49
C HIS A 412 2.33 -7.21 28.07
N THR A 413 2.51 -7.69 26.84
CA THR A 413 3.82 -8.03 26.29
C THR A 413 4.72 -6.81 26.14
N LEU A 414 4.16 -5.67 25.73
CA LEU A 414 4.91 -4.41 25.60
C LEU A 414 5.35 -3.87 26.97
N GLN A 415 4.47 -3.89 27.98
CA GLN A 415 4.77 -3.36 29.32
C GLN A 415 5.71 -4.25 30.13
N THR A 416 5.71 -5.56 29.86
CA THR A 416 6.66 -6.52 30.46
C THR A 416 8.03 -6.50 29.78
N SER A 417 8.19 -5.74 28.69
CA SER A 417 9.48 -5.53 28.04
C SER A 417 10.45 -4.72 28.91
N ASN A 418 11.73 -4.72 28.53
CA ASN A 418 12.82 -4.13 29.31
C ASN A 418 12.58 -2.63 29.61
N GLN A 419 12.42 -2.29 30.90
CA GLN A 419 12.18 -0.91 31.37
C GLN A 419 13.28 0.08 30.98
N LYS A 420 14.47 -0.37 30.55
CA LYS A 420 15.51 0.50 29.95
C LYS A 420 15.00 1.30 28.75
N HIS A 421 13.92 0.88 28.10
CA HIS A 421 13.29 1.55 26.96
C HIS A 421 11.92 2.18 27.32
N ALA A 422 11.73 2.59 28.58
CA ALA A 422 10.47 3.17 29.07
C ALA A 422 9.96 4.35 28.23
N PHE A 423 10.86 5.17 27.68
CA PHE A 423 10.49 6.25 26.77
C PHE A 423 9.70 5.74 25.56
N TYR A 424 10.17 4.68 24.89
CA TYR A 424 9.52 4.12 23.71
C TYR A 424 8.25 3.34 24.03
N ILE A 425 8.22 2.66 25.17
CA ILE A 425 6.99 2.05 25.69
C ILE A 425 5.94 3.15 25.88
N GLN A 426 6.30 4.25 26.56
CA GLN A 426 5.41 5.38 26.78
C GLN A 426 4.96 6.01 25.45
N LYS A 427 5.87 6.29 24.51
CA LYS A 427 5.51 6.80 23.17
C LYS A 427 4.53 5.89 22.44
N THR A 428 4.63 4.58 22.63
CA THR A 428 3.72 3.62 21.99
C THR A 428 2.31 3.65 22.59
N ILE A 429 2.16 3.93 23.89
CA ILE A 429 0.86 3.85 24.59
C ILE A 429 0.29 5.20 25.07
N ALA A 430 1.02 6.31 24.89
CA ALA A 430 0.72 7.61 25.51
C ALA A 430 -0.71 8.12 25.27
N GLU A 431 -1.28 7.84 24.09
CA GLU A 431 -2.60 8.33 23.69
C GLU A 431 -3.70 7.27 23.74
N LEU A 432 -3.41 6.07 24.24
CA LEU A 432 -4.44 5.10 24.59
C LEU A 432 -5.12 5.62 25.85
N ASP A 433 -6.41 5.97 25.76
CA ASP A 433 -7.18 6.35 26.93
C ASP A 433 -7.03 5.25 27.99
N ALA A 434 -6.68 5.63 29.23
CA ALA A 434 -6.77 4.71 30.34
C ALA A 434 -8.21 4.15 30.33
N PRO A 435 -8.43 2.83 30.30
CA PRO A 435 -9.78 2.30 30.35
C PRO A 435 -10.42 2.87 31.61
N LYS A 436 -11.52 3.62 31.47
CA LYS A 436 -12.45 3.80 32.59
C LYS A 436 -12.83 2.38 32.99
N LEU A 437 -12.27 1.87 34.09
CA LEU A 437 -12.83 0.69 34.74
C LEU A 437 -14.33 0.98 34.91
N PRO A 438 -15.22 0.02 34.62
CA PRO A 438 -16.60 0.16 35.02
C PRO A 438 -16.60 0.46 36.52
N SER A 439 -17.20 1.58 36.92
CA SER A 439 -17.52 1.80 38.32
C SER A 439 -18.40 0.64 38.75
N LEU A 440 -17.88 -0.23 39.62
CA LEU A 440 -18.68 -1.19 40.36
C LEU A 440 -19.49 -0.41 41.40
N THR A 441 -20.53 0.28 40.94
CA THR A 441 -21.62 0.85 41.72
C THR A 441 -22.84 0.91 40.79
N GLU A 442 -23.56 -0.20 40.69
CA GLU A 442 -24.92 -0.39 41.22
C GLU A 442 -25.31 -1.87 41.17
#